data_AF-A0A3M1B1Z6-F1
#
_entry.id   AF-A0A3M1B1Z6-F1
#
_cell.length_a   1.000
_cell.length_b   1.000
_cell.length_c   1.000
_cell.angle_alpha   90.00
_cell.angle_beta   90.00
_cell.angle_gamma   90.00
#
_symmetry.space_group_name_H-M   'P 1'
#
loop_
_entity.id
_entity.type
_entity.pdbx_description
1 polymer ?
#
loop_
_entity_poly.entity_id
_entity_poly.type
_entity_poly.pdbx_seq_one_letter_code
_entity_poly.pdbx_strand_id
1 'polypeptide(L)'
;EKVLLNVYNAMNYLSLDNLEDALVEIRRVNEKLALFNTRYEEHKNRYEQDAFAHWFSGLLFEMEGYGAYDDALISYKKSYEAYQEAYEPLFGTPPPPFLREDILRAAALAGFEDEVAHFSHAFGSPPPDLETIRKTGEIVLIHENGESPQKTDLFVTCYAARGLPVPLCSVDWSEQGMTPKRIVPPIGGRVFQVAFPKYRRVPYQIRSSALQVAERRAPTHLMEDIAAIAEQTLNDRMGRIFAKTVARAATKFAAGYALEKGVERAVGKREGELAGAAVKIFAGLVNQATEEADKRSWLTLPAEIRVARVRLPPGTYDGTIEFFDQYGNLLLTREVTDLHVEAGRA
;
A
#
# COMPACT_ATOMS: atom_id res chain seq x y z
N GLU A 1 -2.81 -2.37 3.29
CA GLU A 1 -3.20 -2.83 4.66
C GLU A 1 -3.77 -4.26 4.66
N LYS A 2 -5.06 -4.49 4.35
CA LYS A 2 -5.65 -5.86 4.48
C LYS A 2 -4.99 -6.94 3.60
N VAL A 3 -4.40 -6.53 2.48
CA VAL A 3 -3.66 -7.40 1.55
C VAL A 3 -2.32 -7.80 2.18
N LEU A 4 -1.51 -6.81 2.56
CA LEU A 4 -0.22 -7.00 3.26
C LEU A 4 -0.32 -7.87 4.51
N LEU A 5 -1.45 -7.90 5.22
CA LEU A 5 -1.62 -8.80 6.37
C LEU A 5 -1.29 -10.26 6.02
N ASN A 6 -1.70 -10.73 4.85
CA ASN A 6 -1.41 -12.10 4.40
C ASN A 6 0.07 -12.27 4.02
N VAL A 7 0.70 -11.24 3.46
CA VAL A 7 2.15 -11.24 3.16
C VAL A 7 2.95 -11.39 4.46
N TYR A 8 2.63 -10.61 5.48
CA TYR A 8 3.27 -10.69 6.80
C TYR A 8 2.98 -12.01 7.50
N ASN A 9 1.76 -12.54 7.42
CA ASN A 9 1.47 -13.87 7.94
C ASN A 9 2.31 -14.94 7.24
N ALA A 10 2.50 -14.86 5.92
CA ALA A 10 3.35 -15.78 5.19
C ALA A 10 4.82 -15.70 5.63
N MET A 11 5.35 -14.49 5.82
CA MET A 11 6.70 -14.31 6.39
C MET A 11 6.83 -14.86 7.81
N ASN A 12 5.79 -14.67 8.64
CA ASN A 12 5.76 -15.21 10.00
C ASN A 12 5.76 -16.75 9.99
N TYR A 13 4.92 -17.39 9.16
CA TYR A 13 4.92 -18.85 9.04
C TYR A 13 6.26 -19.38 8.50
N LEU A 14 6.88 -18.68 7.55
CA LEU A 14 8.20 -19.02 7.06
C LEU A 14 9.26 -18.96 8.18
N SER A 15 9.20 -17.96 9.06
CA SER A 15 10.11 -17.86 10.22
C SER A 15 9.90 -18.95 11.28
N LEU A 16 8.79 -19.68 11.20
CA LEU A 16 8.46 -20.83 12.05
C LEU A 16 8.71 -22.17 11.32
N ASP A 17 9.47 -22.15 10.23
CA ASP A 17 9.73 -23.30 9.34
C ASP A 17 8.45 -23.96 8.79
N ASN A 18 7.37 -23.20 8.67
CA ASN A 18 6.07 -23.68 8.18
C ASN A 18 5.79 -23.13 6.78
N LEU A 19 6.40 -23.77 5.78
CA LEU A 19 6.27 -23.38 4.38
C LEU A 19 4.85 -23.58 3.83
N GLU A 20 4.15 -24.64 4.25
CA GLU A 20 2.79 -24.95 3.78
C GLU A 20 1.80 -23.82 4.14
N ASP A 21 1.80 -23.39 5.40
CA ASP A 21 0.92 -22.28 5.83
C ASP A 21 1.36 -20.93 5.23
N ALA A 22 2.67 -20.74 4.98
CA ALA A 22 3.16 -19.58 4.26
C ALA A 22 2.59 -19.51 2.83
N LEU A 23 2.58 -20.65 2.11
CA LEU A 23 1.99 -20.77 0.77
C LEU A 23 0.46 -20.56 0.79
N VAL A 24 -0.24 -21.02 1.83
CA VAL A 24 -1.68 -20.76 2.00
C VAL A 24 -1.94 -19.26 2.16
N GLU A 25 -1.20 -18.59 3.04
CA GLU A 25 -1.38 -17.16 3.29
C GLU A 25 -1.03 -16.31 2.06
N ILE A 26 0.08 -16.60 1.36
CA ILE A 26 0.46 -15.80 0.19
C ILE A 26 -0.57 -15.93 -0.94
N ARG A 27 -1.18 -17.12 -1.14
CA ARG A 27 -2.25 -17.32 -2.13
C ARG A 27 -3.51 -16.50 -1.83
N ARG A 28 -3.83 -16.28 -0.54
CA ARG A 28 -4.99 -15.45 -0.11
C ARG A 28 -4.86 -13.98 -0.51
N VAL A 29 -3.66 -13.48 -0.84
CA VAL A 29 -3.46 -12.13 -1.37
C VAL A 29 -4.28 -11.91 -2.63
N ASN A 30 -4.18 -12.85 -3.58
CA ASN A 30 -4.86 -12.76 -4.88
C ASN A 30 -6.39 -12.81 -4.73
N GLU A 31 -6.89 -13.72 -3.89
CA GLU A 31 -8.33 -13.83 -3.59
C GLU A 31 -8.88 -12.53 -3.01
N LYS A 32 -8.11 -11.91 -2.10
CA LYS A 32 -8.51 -10.67 -1.44
C LYS A 32 -8.51 -9.47 -2.37
N LEU A 33 -7.51 -9.37 -3.24
CA LEU A 33 -7.46 -8.34 -4.28
C LEU A 33 -8.60 -8.49 -5.28
N ALA A 34 -8.84 -9.71 -5.77
CA ALA A 34 -9.97 -10.00 -6.64
C ALA A 34 -11.32 -9.63 -5.97
N LEU A 35 -11.50 -9.94 -4.68
CA LEU A 35 -12.69 -9.55 -3.93
C LEU A 35 -12.84 -8.02 -3.80
N PHE A 36 -11.74 -7.28 -3.62
CA PHE A 36 -11.80 -5.82 -3.52
C PHE A 36 -12.12 -5.15 -4.86
N ASN A 37 -11.65 -5.71 -5.98
CA ASN A 37 -11.89 -5.15 -7.31
C ASN A 37 -13.24 -5.54 -7.90
N THR A 38 -13.80 -6.68 -7.50
CA THR A 38 -15.17 -7.09 -7.88
C THR A 38 -16.26 -6.32 -7.14
N ARG A 39 -15.97 -5.80 -5.94
CA ARG A 39 -16.95 -5.06 -5.13
C ARG A 39 -17.39 -3.73 -5.76
N TYR A 40 -16.68 -3.24 -6.78
CA TYR A 40 -16.93 -1.93 -7.37
C TYR A 40 -16.82 -2.01 -8.89
N GLU A 41 -17.96 -1.89 -9.59
CA GLU A 41 -18.02 -1.99 -11.06
C GLU A 41 -17.52 -0.71 -11.75
N GLU A 42 -17.77 0.46 -11.15
CA GLU A 42 -17.30 1.77 -11.63
C GLU A 42 -16.12 2.29 -10.77
N HIS A 43 -15.08 2.81 -11.43
CA HIS A 43 -13.86 3.34 -10.79
C HIS A 43 -13.18 2.35 -9.83
N LYS A 44 -12.75 1.20 -10.40
CA LYS A 44 -11.97 0.17 -9.71
C LYS A 44 -10.66 0.73 -9.14
N ASN A 45 -10.13 0.07 -8.11
CA ASN A 45 -8.81 0.41 -7.61
C ASN A 45 -7.79 -0.02 -8.66
N ARG A 46 -6.80 0.83 -8.94
CA ARG A 46 -5.71 0.51 -9.88
C ARG A 46 -4.70 -0.47 -9.27
N TYR A 47 -4.69 -0.59 -7.94
CA TYR A 47 -3.97 -1.63 -7.21
C TYR A 47 -4.72 -2.97 -7.32
N GLU A 48 -4.56 -3.65 -8.46
CA GLU A 48 -5.29 -4.88 -8.76
C GLU A 48 -4.54 -6.17 -8.43
N GLN A 49 -3.22 -6.12 -8.52
CA GLN A 49 -2.30 -7.22 -8.22
C GLN A 49 -1.15 -6.70 -7.36
N ASP A 50 -0.49 -7.60 -6.65
CA ASP A 50 0.60 -7.29 -5.75
C ASP A 50 1.89 -7.92 -6.28
N ALA A 51 2.76 -7.08 -6.88
CA ALA A 51 3.94 -7.56 -7.59
C ALA A 51 4.97 -8.17 -6.64
N PHE A 52 5.11 -7.60 -5.43
CA PHE A 52 5.95 -8.16 -4.38
C PHE A 52 5.40 -9.50 -3.87
N ALA A 53 4.09 -9.59 -3.60
CA ALA A 53 3.47 -10.84 -3.16
C ALA A 53 3.56 -11.95 -4.23
N HIS A 54 3.47 -11.62 -5.52
CA HIS A 54 3.72 -12.58 -6.60
C HIS A 54 5.17 -13.05 -6.62
N TRP A 55 6.14 -12.16 -6.46
CA TRP A 55 7.54 -12.55 -6.37
C TRP A 55 7.80 -13.42 -5.14
N PHE A 56 7.25 -13.03 -3.98
CA PHE A 56 7.41 -13.78 -2.74
C PHE A 56 6.73 -15.16 -2.82
N SER A 57 5.56 -15.25 -3.49
CA SER A 57 4.95 -16.54 -3.80
C SER A 57 5.85 -17.41 -4.68
N GLY A 58 6.51 -16.83 -5.68
CA GLY A 58 7.48 -17.55 -6.52
C GLY A 58 8.66 -18.09 -5.71
N LEU A 59 9.18 -17.28 -4.78
CA LEU A 59 10.25 -17.69 -3.86
C LEU A 59 9.81 -18.88 -2.99
N LEU A 60 8.62 -18.80 -2.37
CA LEU A 60 8.09 -19.88 -1.54
C LEU A 60 7.89 -21.19 -2.33
N PHE A 61 7.46 -21.10 -3.59
CA PHE A 61 7.36 -22.27 -4.47
C PHE A 61 8.73 -22.86 -4.84
N GLU A 62 9.75 -22.02 -5.08
CA GLU A 62 11.11 -22.53 -5.27
C GLU A 62 11.64 -23.23 -4.01
N MET A 63 11.29 -22.73 -2.82
CA MET A 63 11.65 -23.37 -1.54
C MET A 63 10.93 -24.71 -1.33
N GLU A 64 9.71 -24.88 -1.84
CA GLU A 64 8.95 -26.14 -1.80
C GLU A 64 9.65 -27.22 -2.64
N GLY A 65 10.26 -26.83 -3.76
CA GLY A 65 11.14 -27.67 -4.54
C GLY A 65 10.42 -28.53 -5.58
N TYR A 66 10.78 -29.82 -5.67
CA TYR A 66 10.37 -30.70 -6.77
C TYR A 66 8.85 -30.72 -7.00
N GLY A 67 8.44 -30.26 -8.18
CA GLY A 67 7.04 -30.22 -8.60
C GLY A 67 6.35 -28.85 -8.46
N ALA A 68 7.04 -27.85 -7.90
CA ALA A 68 6.51 -26.50 -7.71
C ALA A 68 7.22 -25.42 -8.57
N TYR A 69 8.23 -25.79 -9.36
CA TYR A 69 8.99 -24.82 -10.18
C TYR A 69 8.16 -24.21 -11.32
N ASP A 70 7.14 -24.91 -11.81
CA ASP A 70 6.16 -24.37 -12.76
C ASP A 70 5.27 -23.31 -12.10
N ASP A 71 4.78 -23.56 -10.88
CA ASP A 71 4.06 -22.59 -10.06
C ASP A 71 4.93 -21.38 -9.69
N ALA A 72 6.22 -21.60 -9.40
CA ALA A 72 7.19 -20.53 -9.19
C ALA A 72 7.35 -19.67 -10.45
N LEU A 73 7.53 -20.29 -11.62
CA LEU A 73 7.64 -19.60 -12.90
C LEU A 73 6.39 -18.76 -13.18
N ILE A 74 5.19 -19.32 -12.98
CA ILE A 74 3.93 -18.59 -13.16
C ILE A 74 3.89 -17.37 -12.23
N SER A 75 4.30 -17.53 -10.98
CA SER A 75 4.30 -16.46 -9.99
C SER A 75 5.30 -15.34 -10.34
N TYR A 76 6.51 -15.69 -10.78
CA TYR A 76 7.49 -14.70 -11.24
C TYR A 76 7.06 -13.97 -12.51
N LYS A 77 6.44 -14.67 -13.48
CA LYS A 77 5.87 -14.04 -14.69
C LYS A 77 4.79 -13.00 -14.32
N LYS A 78 3.87 -13.35 -13.42
CA LYS A 78 2.85 -12.43 -12.90
C LYS A 78 3.47 -11.24 -12.16
N SER A 79 4.51 -11.48 -11.36
CA SER A 79 5.24 -10.40 -10.70
C SER A 79 5.83 -9.43 -11.72
N TYR A 80 6.49 -9.95 -12.75
CA TYR A 80 7.12 -9.14 -13.80
C TYR A 80 6.09 -8.32 -14.59
N GLU A 81 4.98 -8.94 -14.98
CA GLU A 81 3.84 -8.27 -15.63
C GLU A 81 3.24 -7.18 -14.74
N ALA A 82 2.95 -7.48 -13.47
CA ALA A 82 2.42 -6.50 -12.52
C ALA A 82 3.37 -5.31 -12.31
N TYR A 83 4.69 -5.54 -12.32
CA TYR A 83 5.65 -4.46 -12.26
C TYR A 83 5.59 -3.56 -13.50
N GLN A 84 5.59 -4.15 -14.70
CA GLN A 84 5.59 -3.39 -15.96
C GLN A 84 4.28 -2.65 -16.22
N GLU A 85 3.14 -3.29 -15.97
CA GLU A 85 1.83 -2.76 -16.34
C GLU A 85 1.25 -1.80 -15.30
N ALA A 86 1.56 -2.01 -14.02
CA ALA A 86 0.99 -1.25 -12.92
C ALA A 86 2.06 -0.54 -12.07
N TYR A 87 3.03 -1.25 -11.50
CA TYR A 87 3.87 -0.61 -10.48
C TYR A 87 4.80 0.47 -11.02
N GLU A 88 5.41 0.27 -12.18
CA GLU A 88 6.26 1.26 -12.81
C GLU A 88 5.48 2.54 -13.16
N PRO A 89 4.36 2.47 -13.93
CA PRO A 89 3.61 3.67 -14.31
C PRO A 89 2.83 4.32 -13.15
N LEU A 90 2.39 3.55 -12.15
CA LEU A 90 1.53 4.06 -11.06
C LEU A 90 2.28 4.43 -9.80
N PHE A 91 3.29 3.65 -9.43
CA PHE A 91 3.98 3.75 -8.15
C PHE A 91 5.48 4.07 -8.34
N GLY A 92 5.96 4.20 -9.57
CA GLY A 92 7.37 4.47 -9.87
C GLY A 92 8.31 3.33 -9.45
N THR A 93 7.79 2.11 -9.35
CA THR A 93 8.55 0.93 -8.90
C THR A 93 8.74 -0.05 -10.07
N PRO A 94 9.89 -0.03 -10.77
CA PRO A 94 10.14 -0.92 -11.89
C PRO A 94 10.47 -2.35 -11.42
N PRO A 95 10.44 -3.36 -12.32
CA PRO A 95 10.85 -4.72 -11.97
C PRO A 95 12.30 -4.75 -11.44
N PRO A 96 12.58 -5.45 -10.33
CA PRO A 96 13.93 -5.56 -9.82
C PRO A 96 14.81 -6.38 -10.79
N PRO A 97 16.12 -6.08 -10.93
CA PRO A 97 16.97 -6.75 -11.92
C PRO A 97 17.02 -8.27 -11.79
N PHE A 98 17.02 -8.77 -10.55
CA PHE A 98 17.11 -10.21 -10.26
C PHE A 98 15.83 -10.99 -10.65
N LEU A 99 14.68 -10.33 -10.86
CA LEU A 99 13.44 -11.03 -11.23
C LEU A 99 13.53 -11.70 -12.61
N ARG A 100 14.33 -11.15 -13.53
CA ARG A 100 14.60 -11.80 -14.82
C ARG A 100 15.39 -13.09 -14.65
N GLU A 101 16.35 -13.09 -13.72
CA GLU A 101 17.13 -14.28 -13.36
C GLU A 101 16.24 -15.32 -12.67
N ASP A 102 15.23 -14.89 -11.91
CA ASP A 102 14.24 -15.77 -11.26
C ASP A 102 13.36 -16.49 -12.27
N ILE A 103 12.84 -15.76 -13.27
CA ILE A 103 12.06 -16.35 -14.36
C ILE A 103 12.88 -17.40 -15.12
N LEU A 104 14.11 -17.05 -15.52
CA LEU A 104 15.00 -17.97 -16.23
C LEU A 104 15.32 -19.21 -15.40
N ARG A 105 15.66 -19.00 -14.13
CA ARG A 105 15.97 -20.09 -13.20
C ARG A 105 14.79 -21.02 -12.99
N ALA A 106 13.61 -20.49 -12.69
CA ALA A 106 12.41 -21.29 -12.48
C ALA A 106 12.03 -22.07 -13.74
N ALA A 107 12.12 -21.45 -14.92
CA ALA A 107 11.88 -22.13 -16.20
C ALA A 107 12.87 -23.28 -16.43
N ALA A 108 14.15 -23.08 -16.14
CA ALA A 108 15.17 -24.12 -16.31
C ALA A 108 15.01 -25.26 -15.29
N LEU A 109 14.64 -24.95 -14.03
CA LEU A 109 14.37 -25.96 -13.00
C LEU A 109 13.09 -26.76 -13.28
N ALA A 110 12.08 -26.13 -13.90
CA ALA A 110 10.87 -26.80 -14.37
C ALA A 110 11.09 -27.64 -15.65
N GLY A 111 12.24 -27.49 -16.33
CA GLY A 111 12.54 -28.20 -17.58
C GLY A 111 11.84 -27.62 -18.81
N PHE A 112 11.40 -26.36 -18.76
CA PHE A 112 10.72 -25.68 -19.88
C PHE A 112 11.74 -25.00 -20.81
N GLU A 113 12.42 -25.79 -21.63
CA GLU A 113 13.49 -25.32 -22.54
C GLU A 113 13.03 -24.20 -23.49
N ASP A 114 11.80 -24.27 -23.99
CA ASP A 114 11.21 -23.24 -24.86
C ASP A 114 11.04 -21.90 -24.13
N GLU A 115 10.60 -21.90 -22.87
CA GLU A 115 10.48 -20.69 -22.04
C GLU A 115 11.87 -20.12 -21.71
N VAL A 116 12.86 -20.98 -21.43
CA VAL A 116 14.26 -20.55 -21.23
C VAL A 116 14.78 -19.86 -22.49
N ALA A 117 14.60 -20.45 -23.68
CA ALA A 117 15.04 -19.86 -24.94
C ALA A 117 14.34 -18.52 -25.21
N HIS A 118 13.03 -18.46 -25.00
CA HIS A 118 12.23 -17.25 -25.17
C HIS A 118 12.71 -16.11 -24.27
N PHE A 119 12.81 -16.35 -22.97
CA PHE A 119 13.20 -15.31 -22.01
C PHE A 119 14.68 -14.96 -22.08
N SER A 120 15.57 -15.90 -22.43
CA SER A 120 16.99 -15.61 -22.63
C SER A 120 17.17 -14.58 -23.75
N HIS A 121 16.45 -14.77 -24.86
CA HIS A 121 16.42 -13.81 -25.95
C HIS A 121 15.76 -12.48 -25.55
N ALA A 122 14.57 -12.53 -24.92
CA ALA A 122 13.82 -11.32 -24.53
C ALA A 122 14.58 -10.44 -23.52
N PHE A 123 15.31 -11.04 -22.59
CA PHE A 123 16.07 -10.33 -21.55
C PHE A 123 17.52 -10.07 -21.94
N GLY A 124 18.01 -10.62 -23.06
CA GLY A 124 19.42 -10.54 -23.45
C GLY A 124 20.36 -11.20 -22.43
N SER A 125 19.88 -12.24 -21.75
CA SER A 125 20.59 -12.94 -20.66
C SER A 125 20.86 -14.39 -21.08
N PRO A 126 22.01 -14.98 -20.70
CA PRO A 126 22.30 -16.36 -21.04
C PRO A 126 21.37 -17.33 -20.28
N PRO A 127 21.15 -18.55 -20.81
CA PRO A 127 20.49 -19.61 -20.06
C PRO A 127 21.21 -19.86 -18.72
N PRO A 128 20.47 -20.16 -17.65
CA PRO A 128 21.07 -20.36 -16.33
C PRO A 128 21.87 -21.66 -16.25
N ASP A 129 22.98 -21.63 -15.51
CA ASP A 129 23.77 -22.83 -15.22
C ASP A 129 23.13 -23.64 -14.08
N LEU A 130 22.44 -24.72 -14.46
CA LEU A 130 21.78 -25.63 -13.52
C LEU A 130 22.75 -26.34 -12.57
N GLU A 131 24.00 -26.57 -12.98
CA GLU A 131 24.99 -27.20 -12.10
C GLU A 131 25.35 -26.25 -10.96
N THR A 132 25.63 -24.98 -11.26
CA THR A 132 25.88 -23.95 -10.26
C THR A 132 24.66 -23.72 -9.38
N ILE A 133 23.45 -23.65 -9.94
CA ILE A 133 22.20 -23.50 -9.17
C ILE A 133 22.07 -24.62 -8.13
N ARG A 134 22.26 -25.88 -8.51
CA ARG A 134 22.12 -27.04 -7.61
C ARG A 134 23.21 -27.12 -6.54
N LYS A 135 24.36 -26.47 -6.76
CA LYS A 135 25.51 -26.46 -5.84
C LYS A 135 25.57 -25.23 -4.94
N THR A 136 24.63 -24.29 -5.06
CA THR A 136 24.58 -23.06 -4.27
C THR A 136 23.23 -22.91 -3.60
N GLY A 137 23.18 -22.12 -2.53
CA GLY A 137 21.95 -21.64 -1.93
C GLY A 137 21.89 -20.12 -1.94
N GLU A 138 20.82 -19.55 -1.43
CA GLU A 138 20.61 -18.10 -1.41
C GLU A 138 20.42 -17.56 0.00
N ILE A 139 20.80 -16.30 0.18
CA ILE A 139 20.41 -15.47 1.30
C ILE A 139 19.56 -14.34 0.74
N VAL A 140 18.33 -14.24 1.22
CA VAL A 140 17.38 -13.19 0.85
C VAL A 140 17.22 -12.23 2.03
N LEU A 141 17.66 -10.99 1.85
CA LEU A 141 17.37 -9.91 2.80
C LEU A 141 16.09 -9.19 2.37
N ILE A 142 15.07 -9.24 3.21
CA ILE A 142 13.89 -8.37 3.13
C ILE A 142 14.10 -7.23 4.12
N HIS A 143 14.26 -6.01 3.60
CA HIS A 143 14.44 -4.79 4.39
C HIS A 143 13.16 -3.95 4.35
N GLU A 144 12.50 -3.88 5.50
CA GLU A 144 11.35 -3.03 5.77
C GLU A 144 11.83 -1.63 6.20
N ASN A 145 11.67 -0.65 5.32
CA ASN A 145 12.26 0.69 5.48
C ASN A 145 11.21 1.77 5.74
N GLY A 146 11.50 2.65 6.69
CA GLY A 146 10.68 3.82 7.02
C GLY A 146 9.35 3.49 7.69
N GLU A 147 8.61 4.53 8.09
CA GLU A 147 7.28 4.40 8.69
C GLU A 147 6.16 4.53 7.65
N SER A 148 5.09 3.75 7.82
CA SER A 148 3.87 3.85 7.01
C SER A 148 3.37 5.29 6.89
N PRO A 149 2.81 5.72 5.74
CA PRO A 149 2.21 7.03 5.62
C PRO A 149 1.06 7.19 6.63
N GLN A 150 0.97 8.38 7.22
CA GLN A 150 -0.04 8.68 8.23
C GLN A 150 -1.27 9.32 7.57
N LYS A 151 -2.47 8.84 7.92
CA LYS A 151 -3.71 9.54 7.54
C LYS A 151 -3.87 10.80 8.37
N THR A 152 -4.13 11.92 7.69
CA THR A 152 -4.45 13.22 8.27
C THR A 152 -5.74 13.76 7.69
N ASP A 153 -6.29 14.79 8.35
CA ASP A 153 -7.49 15.48 7.89
C ASP A 153 -7.17 16.47 6.77
N LEU A 154 -7.94 16.39 5.69
CA LEU A 154 -8.05 17.38 4.64
C LEU A 154 -9.39 18.08 4.80
N PHE A 155 -9.38 19.31 5.33
CA PHE A 155 -10.60 20.09 5.51
C PHE A 155 -11.05 20.73 4.21
N VAL A 156 -12.29 20.43 3.81
CA VAL A 156 -12.97 21.06 2.69
C VAL A 156 -14.06 21.96 3.22
N THR A 157 -14.13 23.18 2.68
CA THR A 157 -15.20 24.12 3.02
C THR A 157 -16.44 23.77 2.21
N CYS A 158 -17.56 23.63 2.91
CA CYS A 158 -18.85 23.37 2.32
C CYS A 158 -19.87 24.44 2.74
N TYR A 159 -20.82 24.68 1.85
CA TYR A 159 -21.82 25.72 1.97
C TYR A 159 -23.21 25.10 1.85
N ALA A 160 -24.03 25.29 2.89
CA ALA A 160 -25.44 24.89 2.89
C ALA A 160 -26.34 26.12 2.93
N ALA A 161 -27.28 26.21 2.00
CA ALA A 161 -28.29 27.27 1.95
C ALA A 161 -29.70 26.70 1.85
N ARG A 162 -30.67 27.53 2.23
CA ARG A 162 -32.09 27.20 2.14
C ARG A 162 -32.48 26.97 0.69
N GLY A 163 -33.13 25.83 0.41
CA GLY A 163 -33.57 25.45 -0.94
C GLY A 163 -32.55 24.60 -1.70
N LEU A 164 -31.35 24.38 -1.15
CA LEU A 164 -30.36 23.49 -1.74
C LEU A 164 -30.42 22.10 -1.07
N PRO A 165 -30.65 21.00 -1.81
CA PRO A 165 -30.82 19.67 -1.23
C PRO A 165 -29.49 19.04 -0.75
N VAL A 166 -28.35 19.46 -1.30
CA VAL A 166 -27.02 18.94 -1.00
C VAL A 166 -26.06 20.13 -0.85
N PRO A 167 -25.20 20.19 0.19
CA PRO A 167 -24.28 21.31 0.34
C PRO A 167 -23.26 21.38 -0.80
N LEU A 168 -22.90 22.59 -1.22
CA LEU A 168 -21.84 22.82 -2.20
C LEU A 168 -20.49 22.79 -1.50
N CYS A 169 -19.61 21.87 -1.88
CA CYS A 169 -18.25 21.78 -1.36
C CYS A 169 -17.26 22.22 -2.42
N SER A 170 -16.30 23.08 -2.04
CA SER A 170 -15.33 23.65 -2.96
C SER A 170 -14.11 22.75 -3.11
N VAL A 171 -14.12 21.89 -4.13
CA VAL A 171 -13.02 20.98 -4.43
C VAL A 171 -12.62 21.04 -5.90
N ASP A 172 -11.34 20.81 -6.16
CA ASP A 172 -10.80 20.41 -7.45
C ASP A 172 -10.51 18.92 -7.47
N TRP A 173 -10.77 18.31 -8.62
CA TRP A 173 -10.41 16.94 -8.91
C TRP A 173 -9.32 16.94 -9.97
N SER A 174 -8.23 16.24 -9.68
CA SER A 174 -7.09 16.07 -10.58
C SER A 174 -6.56 14.64 -10.48
N GLU A 175 -5.62 14.27 -11.35
CA GLU A 175 -4.92 13.00 -11.25
C GLU A 175 -4.18 12.84 -9.91
N GLN A 176 -3.69 13.95 -9.34
CA GLN A 176 -3.03 13.99 -8.02
C GLN A 176 -4.03 13.93 -6.84
N GLY A 177 -5.32 13.88 -7.17
CA GLY A 177 -6.43 13.72 -6.24
C GLY A 177 -7.19 14.99 -5.91
N MET A 178 -7.98 14.91 -4.85
CA MET A 178 -8.91 15.95 -4.42
C MET A 178 -8.19 17.06 -3.65
N THR A 179 -8.38 18.31 -4.05
CA THR A 179 -7.82 19.48 -3.35
C THR A 179 -8.90 20.51 -3.00
N PRO A 180 -8.85 21.17 -1.83
CA PRO A 180 -9.81 22.20 -1.47
C PRO A 180 -9.60 23.48 -2.30
N LYS A 181 -10.68 24.05 -2.83
CA LYS A 181 -10.70 25.41 -3.39
C LYS A 181 -11.11 26.42 -2.33
N ARG A 182 -10.51 27.61 -2.38
CA ARG A 182 -11.01 28.78 -1.65
C ARG A 182 -12.16 29.41 -2.44
N ILE A 183 -13.34 29.46 -1.86
CA ILE A 183 -14.50 30.17 -2.42
C ILE A 183 -14.95 31.28 -1.48
N VAL A 184 -15.57 32.32 -2.04
CA VAL A 184 -16.30 33.33 -1.27
C VAL A 184 -17.74 32.81 -1.12
N PRO A 185 -18.21 32.49 0.10
CA PRO A 185 -19.57 32.00 0.29
C PRO A 185 -20.56 33.10 -0.12
N PRO A 186 -21.63 32.77 -0.87
CA PRO A 186 -22.67 33.75 -1.19
C PRO A 186 -23.35 34.23 0.10
N ILE A 187 -23.89 35.45 0.06
CA ILE A 187 -24.54 36.08 1.21
C ILE A 187 -25.80 35.27 1.57
N GLY A 188 -25.85 34.76 2.81
CA GLY A 188 -27.01 34.04 3.35
C GLY A 188 -26.93 32.52 3.20
N GLY A 189 -26.24 31.87 4.13
CA GLY A 189 -26.14 30.40 4.28
C GLY A 189 -25.20 30.02 5.41
N ARG A 190 -25.01 28.73 5.68
CA ARG A 190 -24.10 28.22 6.72
C ARG A 190 -22.86 27.63 6.06
N VAL A 191 -21.70 28.11 6.51
CA VAL A 191 -20.40 27.55 6.14
C VAL A 191 -19.99 26.53 7.21
N PHE A 192 -19.47 25.40 6.77
CA PHE A 192 -18.93 24.37 7.65
C PHE A 192 -17.74 23.68 6.98
N GLN A 193 -16.92 23.01 7.79
CA GLN A 193 -15.82 22.21 7.29
C GLN A 193 -16.16 20.73 7.38
N VAL A 194 -15.79 19.99 6.35
CA VAL A 194 -15.88 18.53 6.29
C VAL A 194 -14.47 17.99 6.16
N ALA A 195 -14.08 17.06 7.02
CA ALA A 195 -12.78 16.41 6.92
C ALA A 195 -12.83 15.21 5.97
N PHE A 196 -11.82 15.13 5.11
CA PHE A 196 -11.55 13.99 4.24
C PHE A 196 -10.20 13.37 4.59
N PRO A 197 -10.03 12.05 4.46
CA PRO A 197 -8.74 11.44 4.69
C PRO A 197 -7.74 11.83 3.61
N LYS A 198 -6.50 12.14 4.00
CA LYS A 198 -5.35 12.28 3.10
C LYS A 198 -4.14 11.58 3.72
N TYR A 199 -3.32 10.90 2.92
CA TYR A 199 -2.05 10.37 3.41
C TYR A 199 -0.96 11.45 3.39
N ARG A 200 -0.11 11.41 4.40
CA ARG A 200 1.11 12.21 4.52
C ARG A 200 2.27 11.24 4.75
N ARG A 201 3.25 11.25 3.84
CA ARG A 201 4.48 10.47 4.02
C ARG A 201 5.26 10.96 5.24
N VAL A 202 5.79 10.01 6.01
CA VAL A 202 6.70 10.29 7.11
C VAL A 202 8.13 10.27 6.56
N PRO A 203 8.92 11.35 6.70
CA PRO A 203 10.31 11.33 6.25
C PRO A 203 11.14 10.32 7.05
N TYR A 204 11.99 9.56 6.36
CA TYR A 204 12.96 8.64 6.96
C TYR A 204 14.34 8.86 6.33
N GLN A 205 15.40 8.59 7.11
CA GLN A 205 16.77 8.89 6.73
C GLN A 205 17.38 7.83 5.81
N ILE A 206 17.10 6.56 6.07
CA ILE A 206 17.61 5.42 5.30
C ILE A 206 16.93 5.40 3.93
N ARG A 207 17.69 5.54 2.84
CA ARG A 207 17.17 5.52 1.46
C ARG A 207 17.57 4.30 0.67
N SER A 208 18.64 3.63 1.08
CA SER A 208 19.04 2.36 0.51
C SER A 208 19.78 1.54 1.56
N SER A 209 19.94 0.26 1.28
CA SER A 209 20.78 -0.63 2.08
C SER A 209 21.52 -1.61 1.19
N ALA A 210 22.55 -2.25 1.72
CA ALA A 210 23.26 -3.33 1.05
C ALA A 210 23.54 -4.46 2.04
N LEU A 211 23.44 -5.70 1.54
CA LEU A 211 23.86 -6.89 2.24
C LEU A 211 25.30 -7.22 1.84
N GLN A 212 26.19 -7.33 2.80
CA GLN A 212 27.54 -7.83 2.64
C GLN A 212 27.65 -9.18 3.33
N VAL A 213 27.97 -10.24 2.59
CA VAL A 213 28.20 -11.58 3.14
C VAL A 213 29.41 -12.18 2.43
N ALA A 214 30.39 -12.68 3.20
CA ALA A 214 31.70 -13.05 2.69
C ALA A 214 32.30 -11.94 1.79
N GLU A 215 32.76 -12.26 0.58
CA GLU A 215 33.29 -11.29 -0.39
C GLU A 215 32.21 -10.67 -1.30
N ARG A 216 30.92 -10.98 -1.09
CA ARG A 216 29.82 -10.51 -1.95
C ARG A 216 29.07 -9.35 -1.30
N ARG A 217 28.82 -8.32 -2.10
CA ARG A 217 27.98 -7.17 -1.76
C ARG A 217 26.79 -7.09 -2.70
N ALA A 218 25.57 -7.04 -2.16
CA ALA A 218 24.34 -6.88 -2.93
C ALA A 218 23.53 -5.66 -2.42
N PRO A 219 23.31 -4.63 -3.26
CA PRO A 219 22.41 -3.54 -2.89
C PRO A 219 20.95 -4.01 -2.86
N THR A 220 20.11 -3.38 -2.03
CA THR A 220 18.67 -3.63 -2.02
C THR A 220 17.96 -2.87 -3.12
N HIS A 221 17.07 -3.58 -3.81
CA HIS A 221 16.16 -3.05 -4.82
C HIS A 221 14.78 -2.79 -4.19
N LEU A 222 14.13 -1.68 -4.56
CA LEU A 222 12.78 -1.39 -4.13
C LEU A 222 11.82 -2.41 -4.76
N MET A 223 11.07 -3.11 -3.92
CA MET A 223 10.04 -4.07 -4.34
C MET A 223 8.65 -3.46 -4.21
N GLU A 224 8.43 -2.64 -3.18
CA GLU A 224 7.12 -2.06 -2.93
C GLU A 224 7.25 -0.67 -2.27
N ASP A 225 6.72 0.38 -2.90
CA ASP A 225 6.44 1.67 -2.23
C ASP A 225 5.01 1.64 -1.68
N ILE A 226 4.88 1.17 -0.43
CA ILE A 226 3.60 1.06 0.28
C ILE A 226 2.97 2.45 0.43
N ALA A 227 3.78 3.50 0.55
CA ALA A 227 3.26 4.86 0.66
C ALA A 227 2.57 5.31 -0.64
N ALA A 228 3.19 5.07 -1.79
CA ALA A 228 2.60 5.33 -3.10
C ALA A 228 1.33 4.52 -3.34
N ILE A 229 1.34 3.23 -3.01
CA ILE A 229 0.17 2.36 -3.16
C ILE A 229 -0.99 2.85 -2.28
N ALA A 230 -0.72 3.24 -1.03
CA ALA A 230 -1.72 3.76 -0.11
C ALA A 230 -2.33 5.09 -0.60
N GLU A 231 -1.49 6.00 -1.10
CA GLU A 231 -1.89 7.27 -1.70
C GLU A 231 -2.79 7.06 -2.93
N GLN A 232 -2.35 6.22 -3.88
CA GLN A 232 -3.12 5.94 -5.10
C GLN A 232 -4.44 5.24 -4.77
N THR A 233 -4.42 4.22 -3.92
CA THR A 233 -5.63 3.48 -3.51
C THR A 233 -6.64 4.40 -2.82
N LEU A 234 -6.16 5.39 -2.03
CA LEU A 234 -7.02 6.40 -1.43
C LEU A 234 -7.62 7.34 -2.48
N ASN A 235 -6.83 7.73 -3.47
CA ASN A 235 -7.26 8.58 -4.57
C ASN A 235 -8.38 7.92 -5.40
N ASP A 236 -8.20 6.65 -5.78
CA ASP A 236 -9.16 5.87 -6.58
C ASP A 236 -10.54 5.74 -5.91
N ARG A 237 -10.59 5.80 -4.57
CA ARG A 237 -11.84 5.76 -3.81
C ARG A 237 -12.34 7.11 -3.34
N MET A 238 -11.60 8.19 -3.59
CA MET A 238 -11.88 9.51 -3.01
C MET A 238 -13.23 10.06 -3.45
N GLY A 239 -13.62 9.87 -4.72
CA GLY A 239 -14.94 10.27 -5.21
C GLY A 239 -16.10 9.62 -4.44
N ARG A 240 -15.97 8.31 -4.14
CA ARG A 240 -16.95 7.55 -3.34
C ARG A 240 -16.97 8.00 -1.88
N ILE A 241 -15.80 8.24 -1.29
CA ILE A 241 -15.67 8.81 0.06
C ILE A 241 -16.33 10.19 0.11
N PHE A 242 -16.09 11.02 -0.90
CA PHE A 242 -16.65 12.36 -1.02
C PHE A 242 -18.18 12.33 -1.06
N ALA A 243 -18.76 11.60 -2.01
CA ALA A 243 -20.21 11.48 -2.15
C ALA A 243 -20.88 11.02 -0.85
N LYS A 244 -20.32 9.98 -0.20
CA LYS A 244 -20.86 9.44 1.06
C LYS A 244 -20.78 10.43 2.22
N THR A 245 -19.65 11.14 2.33
CA THR A 245 -19.42 12.09 3.43
C THR A 245 -20.28 13.34 3.25
N VAL A 246 -20.37 13.88 2.04
CA VAL A 246 -21.23 15.03 1.71
C VAL A 246 -22.71 14.69 1.90
N ALA A 247 -23.16 13.49 1.52
CA ALA A 247 -24.53 13.04 1.77
C ALA A 247 -24.84 12.95 3.28
N ARG A 248 -23.92 12.39 4.07
CA ARG A 248 -24.04 12.33 5.54
C ARG A 248 -24.13 13.73 6.14
N ALA A 249 -23.27 14.65 5.70
CA ALA A 249 -23.28 16.03 6.12
C ALA A 249 -24.65 16.67 5.78
N ALA A 250 -25.15 16.51 4.55
CA ALA A 250 -26.46 17.01 4.12
C ALA A 250 -27.61 16.55 5.02
N THR A 251 -27.66 15.26 5.39
CA THR A 251 -28.66 14.72 6.33
C THR A 251 -28.61 15.43 7.68
N LYS A 252 -27.40 15.62 8.22
CA LYS A 252 -27.18 16.32 9.49
C LYS A 252 -27.62 17.78 9.42
N PHE A 253 -27.35 18.46 8.31
CA PHE A 253 -27.82 19.84 8.09
C PHE A 253 -29.33 19.92 7.97
N ALA A 254 -29.97 19.03 7.20
CA ALA A 254 -31.42 19.01 7.06
C ALA A 254 -32.14 18.81 8.40
N ALA A 255 -31.60 17.93 9.26
CA ALA A 255 -32.10 17.75 10.63
C ALA A 255 -31.95 19.02 11.47
N GLY A 256 -30.79 19.70 11.39
CA GLY A 256 -30.57 20.98 12.06
C GLY A 256 -31.58 22.06 11.66
N TYR A 257 -31.85 22.24 10.37
CA TYR A 257 -32.86 23.18 9.87
C TYR A 257 -34.29 22.81 10.29
N ALA A 258 -34.63 21.52 10.31
CA ALA A 258 -35.94 21.07 10.76
C ALA A 258 -36.15 21.34 12.26
N LEU A 259 -35.10 21.13 13.07
CA LEU A 259 -35.09 21.47 14.50
C LEU A 259 -35.24 22.98 14.71
N GLU A 260 -34.47 23.81 13.98
CA GLU A 260 -34.60 25.28 14.04
C GLU A 260 -36.02 25.74 13.68
N LYS A 261 -36.62 25.22 12.61
CA LYS A 261 -38.02 25.53 12.27
C LYS A 261 -39.01 25.06 13.33
N GLY A 262 -38.77 23.90 13.95
CA GLY A 262 -39.58 23.40 15.05
C GLY A 262 -39.49 24.29 16.28
N VAL A 263 -38.29 24.76 16.59
CA VAL A 263 -37.99 25.71 17.67
C VAL A 263 -38.60 27.07 17.38
N GLU A 264 -38.41 27.66 16.20
CA GLU A 264 -39.01 28.95 15.82
C GLU A 264 -40.54 28.92 15.94
N ARG A 265 -41.17 27.82 15.52
CA ARG A 265 -42.62 27.60 15.67
C ARG A 265 -43.06 27.40 17.12
N ALA A 266 -42.21 26.83 17.98
CA ALA A 266 -42.49 26.59 19.40
C ALA A 266 -42.26 27.85 20.25
N VAL A 267 -41.21 28.63 19.94
CA VAL A 267 -40.86 29.89 20.61
C VAL A 267 -41.88 30.98 20.27
N GLY A 268 -42.42 31.00 19.04
CA GLY A 268 -43.53 31.89 18.68
C GLY A 268 -44.84 31.66 19.45
N LYS A 269 -44.92 30.63 20.31
CA LYS A 269 -46.11 30.28 21.11
C LYS A 269 -45.94 30.39 22.63
N ARG A 270 -44.76 30.76 23.15
CA ARG A 270 -44.56 30.97 24.60
C ARG A 270 -43.73 32.22 24.86
N GLU A 271 -44.37 33.21 25.46
CA GLU A 271 -43.73 34.41 26.01
C GLU A 271 -42.71 34.01 27.10
N GLY A 272 -41.44 34.30 26.84
CA GLY A 272 -40.33 34.02 27.73
C GLY A 272 -39.01 34.24 27.00
N GLU A 273 -38.57 35.50 26.91
CA GLU A 273 -37.37 35.94 26.18
C GLU A 273 -36.09 35.15 26.54
N LEU A 274 -36.00 34.69 27.79
CA LEU A 274 -34.89 33.87 28.29
C LEU A 274 -34.86 32.44 27.70
N ALA A 275 -36.01 31.86 27.37
CA ALA A 275 -36.07 30.54 26.72
C ALA A 275 -35.70 30.61 25.24
N GLY A 276 -36.05 31.70 24.55
CA GLY A 276 -35.68 31.93 23.15
C GLY A 276 -34.17 32.18 22.95
N ALA A 277 -33.52 32.86 23.89
CA ALA A 277 -32.09 33.14 23.86
C ALA A 277 -31.24 31.90 24.21
N ALA A 278 -31.61 31.15 25.24
CA ALA A 278 -30.91 29.92 25.64
C ALA A 278 -30.94 28.84 24.54
N VAL A 279 -32.05 28.73 23.80
CA VAL A 279 -32.18 27.79 22.68
C VAL A 279 -31.40 28.24 21.44
N LYS A 280 -31.32 29.55 21.14
CA LYS A 280 -30.47 30.08 20.05
C LYS A 280 -28.98 29.89 20.32
N ILE A 281 -28.54 30.05 21.57
CA ILE A 281 -27.16 29.76 22.00
C ILE A 281 -26.88 28.26 21.88
N PHE A 282 -27.81 27.39 22.31
CA PHE A 282 -27.68 25.94 22.13
C PHE A 282 -27.64 25.52 20.65
N ALA A 283 -28.45 26.12 19.78
CA ALA A 283 -28.45 25.83 18.34
C ALA A 283 -27.16 26.32 17.63
N GLY A 284 -26.55 27.41 18.12
CA GLY A 284 -25.24 27.87 17.67
C GLY A 284 -24.07 26.99 18.13
N LEU A 285 -24.19 26.36 19.32
CA LEU A 285 -23.18 25.48 19.92
C LEU A 285 -23.11 24.07 19.30
N VAL A 286 -24.21 23.56 18.73
CA VAL A 286 -24.23 22.23 18.09
C VAL A 286 -23.44 22.20 16.76
N ASN A 287 -23.04 23.36 16.24
CA ASN A 287 -22.38 23.51 14.95
C ASN A 287 -20.87 23.24 14.93
N GLN A 288 -20.29 22.89 16.06
CA GLN A 288 -18.89 22.49 16.16
C GLN A 288 -18.75 20.97 16.26
N ALA A 289 -19.64 20.22 15.60
CA ALA A 289 -19.42 18.80 15.44
C ALA A 289 -18.22 18.61 14.50
N THR A 290 -17.03 18.51 15.10
CA THR A 290 -15.78 18.15 14.43
C THR A 290 -15.97 16.79 13.75
N GLU A 291 -16.33 16.82 12.47
CA GLU A 291 -16.23 15.63 11.62
C GLU A 291 -14.74 15.40 11.41
N GLU A 292 -14.18 14.48 12.19
CA GLU A 292 -12.82 13.97 11.98
C GLU A 292 -12.89 12.83 10.96
N ALA A 293 -11.95 12.77 10.02
CA ALA A 293 -11.91 11.68 9.06
C ALA A 293 -11.57 10.36 9.76
N ASP A 294 -11.95 9.21 9.19
CA ASP A 294 -11.46 7.93 9.68
C ASP A 294 -9.96 7.78 9.40
N LYS A 295 -9.14 8.09 10.42
CA LYS A 295 -7.67 8.04 10.36
C LYS A 295 -7.09 6.70 10.77
N ARG A 296 -7.92 5.70 11.11
CA ARG A 296 -7.42 4.37 11.47
C ARG A 296 -6.66 3.77 10.29
N SER A 297 -5.43 3.36 10.56
CA SER A 297 -4.48 2.78 9.61
C SER A 297 -3.49 1.92 10.38
N TRP A 298 -2.87 0.97 9.68
CA TRP A 298 -1.86 0.09 10.25
C TRP A 298 -0.50 0.81 10.25
N LEU A 299 -0.18 1.47 11.36
CA LEU A 299 0.98 2.36 11.48
C LEU A 299 2.34 1.65 11.60
N THR A 300 2.36 0.34 11.87
CA THR A 300 3.62 -0.42 11.98
C THR A 300 4.07 -1.02 10.65
N LEU A 301 3.34 -0.77 9.56
CA LEU A 301 3.83 -1.12 8.23
C LEU A 301 5.02 -0.21 7.86
N PRO A 302 5.95 -0.70 7.03
CA PRO A 302 7.01 0.14 6.51
C PRO A 302 6.48 1.11 5.44
N ALA A 303 7.30 2.09 5.08
CA ALA A 303 7.07 2.91 3.90
C ALA A 303 7.45 2.16 2.62
N GLU A 304 8.52 1.38 2.67
CA GLU A 304 9.06 0.63 1.55
C GLU A 304 9.42 -0.80 1.96
N ILE A 305 9.24 -1.76 1.05
CA ILE A 305 9.86 -3.08 1.11
C ILE A 305 10.98 -3.12 0.07
N ARG A 306 12.19 -3.46 0.52
CA ARG A 306 13.38 -3.57 -0.34
C ARG A 306 14.01 -4.94 -0.20
N VAL A 307 14.56 -5.49 -1.28
CA VAL A 307 15.14 -6.83 -1.29
C VAL A 307 16.55 -6.83 -1.86
N ALA A 308 17.47 -7.52 -1.17
CA ALA A 308 18.78 -7.90 -1.69
C ALA A 308 18.94 -9.42 -1.62
N ARG A 309 19.72 -9.98 -2.54
CA ARG A 309 19.92 -11.41 -2.66
C ARG A 309 21.39 -11.73 -2.92
N VAL A 310 21.89 -12.76 -2.25
CA VAL A 310 23.27 -13.20 -2.39
C VAL A 310 23.29 -14.72 -2.48
N ARG A 311 23.79 -15.25 -3.60
CA ARG A 311 23.96 -16.68 -3.82
C ARG A 311 25.36 -17.14 -3.43
N LEU A 312 25.44 -18.18 -2.60
CA LEU A 312 26.68 -18.67 -2.00
C LEU A 312 26.74 -20.20 -2.01
N PRO A 313 27.93 -20.81 -1.98
CA PRO A 313 28.07 -22.22 -1.66
C PRO A 313 27.47 -22.55 -0.28
N PRO A 314 27.05 -23.80 -0.04
CA PRO A 314 26.55 -24.22 1.26
C PRO A 314 27.57 -23.97 2.36
N GLY A 315 27.10 -23.48 3.50
CA GLY A 315 27.96 -23.06 4.60
C GLY A 315 27.23 -22.20 5.61
N THR A 316 27.95 -21.81 6.66
CA THR A 316 27.49 -20.82 7.63
C THR A 316 28.31 -19.55 7.43
N TYR A 317 27.64 -18.42 7.34
CA TYR A 317 28.26 -17.13 7.07
C TYR A 317 27.83 -16.10 8.10
N ASP A 318 28.75 -15.17 8.38
CA ASP A 318 28.42 -13.90 8.99
C ASP A 318 28.35 -12.83 7.90
N GLY A 319 27.59 -11.78 8.18
CA GLY A 319 27.43 -10.66 7.26
C GLY A 319 27.01 -9.38 7.96
N THR A 320 26.96 -8.32 7.16
CA THR A 320 26.57 -7.00 7.63
C THR A 320 25.53 -6.39 6.70
N ILE A 321 24.54 -5.72 7.27
CA ILE A 321 23.62 -4.86 6.55
C ILE A 321 24.08 -3.42 6.72
N GLU A 322 24.43 -2.79 5.62
CA GLU A 322 24.83 -1.39 5.54
C GLU A 322 23.62 -0.53 5.16
N PHE A 323 23.37 0.58 5.85
CA PHE A 323 22.26 1.49 5.57
C PHE A 323 22.78 2.87 5.18
N PHE A 324 22.22 3.43 4.10
CA PHE A 324 22.71 4.67 3.51
C PHE A 324 21.63 5.75 3.48
N ASP A 325 22.05 7.02 3.60
CA ASP A 325 21.18 8.17 3.41
C ASP A 325 20.94 8.48 1.91
N GLN A 326 20.21 9.57 1.65
CA GLN A 326 19.90 10.04 0.29
C GLN A 326 21.13 10.49 -0.52
N TYR A 327 22.26 10.72 0.13
CA TYR A 327 23.52 11.13 -0.51
C TYR A 327 24.50 9.96 -0.65
N GLY A 328 24.11 8.76 -0.21
CA GLY A 328 24.97 7.57 -0.22
C GLY A 328 25.95 7.51 0.96
N ASN A 329 25.78 8.33 2.00
CA ASN A 329 26.60 8.23 3.20
C ASN A 329 26.13 7.04 4.05
N LEU A 330 27.07 6.25 4.55
CA LEU A 330 26.79 5.18 5.50
C LEU A 330 26.29 5.78 6.82
N LEU A 331 25.07 5.42 7.23
CA LEU A 331 24.44 5.87 8.48
C LEU A 331 24.73 4.92 9.63
N LEU A 332 24.53 3.62 9.38
CA LEU A 332 24.77 2.57 10.35
C LEU A 332 25.01 1.22 9.66
N THR A 333 25.63 0.31 10.39
CA THR A 333 25.83 -1.08 10.00
C THR A 333 25.24 -1.98 11.06
N ARG A 334 24.60 -3.08 10.65
CA ARG A 334 24.06 -4.11 11.53
C ARG A 334 24.66 -5.46 11.19
N GLU A 335 25.30 -6.09 12.17
CA GLU A 335 25.79 -7.46 12.07
C GLU A 335 24.63 -8.45 12.01
N VAL A 336 24.78 -9.49 11.21
CA VAL A 336 23.90 -10.65 11.12
C VAL A 336 24.79 -11.89 11.12
N THR A 337 24.62 -12.74 12.12
CA THR A 337 25.45 -13.95 12.31
C THR A 337 24.65 -15.20 11.99
N ASP A 338 25.35 -16.32 11.84
CA ASP A 338 24.77 -17.66 11.71
C ASP A 338 23.80 -17.80 10.52
N LEU A 339 24.15 -17.19 9.38
CA LEU A 339 23.41 -17.34 8.14
C LEU A 339 23.72 -18.69 7.52
N HIS A 340 22.81 -19.65 7.68
CA HIS A 340 22.94 -20.98 7.12
C HIS A 340 22.45 -21.03 5.67
N VAL A 341 23.31 -21.51 4.77
CA VAL A 341 23.02 -21.70 3.35
C VAL A 341 23.08 -23.19 3.03
N GLU A 342 22.00 -23.71 2.44
CA GLU A 342 21.90 -25.09 1.99
C GLU A 342 21.89 -25.18 0.44
N ALA A 343 22.43 -26.26 -0.11
CA ALA A 343 22.48 -26.45 -1.56
C ALA A 343 21.07 -26.59 -2.14
N GLY A 344 20.76 -25.84 -3.20
CA GLY A 344 19.50 -25.95 -3.92
C GLY A 344 18.29 -25.42 -3.14
N ARG A 345 18.50 -24.69 -2.04
CA ARG A 345 17.45 -23.95 -1.32
C ARG A 345 17.71 -22.45 -1.41
N ALA A 346 16.62 -21.70 -1.51
CA ALA A 346 16.64 -20.24 -1.47
C ALA A 346 16.34 -19.72 -0.06
#